data_AF-A0A7S2GT77-F1
#
_entry.id   AF-A0A7S2GT77-F1
#
_cell.length_a   1.000
_cell.length_b   1.000
_cell.length_c   1.000
_cell.angle_alpha   90.00
_cell.angle_beta   90.00
_cell.angle_gamma   90.00
#
_symmetry.space_group_name_H-M   'P 1'
#
loop_
_entity.id
_entity.type
_entity.pdbx_description
1 polymer ?
#
loop_
_entity_poly.entity_id
_entity_poly.type
_entity_poly.pdbx_seq_one_letter_code
_entity_poly.pdbx_strand_id
1 'polypeptide(L)'
;MERPTFDWSQTVPAGLTALGAQCALTALFAYGPKGPWKEEPGYSAQRAVLIPTMAFLFCVGVQGWWFPGDETVARMATAQGRVFEPNAFGIGLCHHLLGVLLIWEMPTALFIKSLRDPLMFVHHIGMAAIAYGCAKHAIFGYHSLFFGGIVEVTSVPLAITKLFHPDHRAWAACEARSSSLQKINLASRISFALSFFVVRCLAFPYVLFHVGHDLRSLWSLPLEERHGFTYVHFSCFYIAGILFYLLQLHWGRIVLHQAIKQVRRILQPNSTPAAASRKNQ
;
A
#
# COMPACT_ATOMS: atom_id res chain seq x y z
N MET A 1 -8.11 -4.11 31.84
CA MET A 1 -8.09 -2.91 30.99
C MET A 1 -9.20 -3.09 29.95
N GLU A 2 -10.16 -2.16 29.86
CA GLU A 2 -11.19 -2.23 28.83
C GLU A 2 -10.53 -2.08 27.45
N ARG A 3 -10.91 -2.94 26.50
CA ARG A 3 -10.41 -2.82 25.14
C ARG A 3 -11.09 -1.63 24.47
N PRO A 4 -10.36 -0.80 23.72
CA PRO A 4 -10.98 0.30 23.00
C PRO A 4 -12.01 -0.28 22.02
N THR A 5 -13.21 0.29 22.04
CA THR A 5 -14.25 -0.05 21.06
C THR A 5 -13.87 0.54 19.71
N PHE A 6 -14.32 -0.10 18.63
CA PHE A 6 -14.14 0.44 17.28
C PHE A 6 -14.71 1.86 17.18
N ASP A 7 -13.87 2.80 16.74
CA ASP A 7 -14.22 4.22 16.66
C ASP A 7 -14.34 4.70 15.20
N TRP A 8 -15.58 4.89 14.74
CA TRP A 8 -15.84 5.45 13.41
C TRP A 8 -15.37 6.89 13.26
N SER A 9 -15.23 7.64 14.36
CA SER A 9 -14.75 9.02 14.32
C SER A 9 -13.28 9.12 13.93
N GLN A 10 -12.51 8.03 14.05
CA GLN A 10 -11.12 7.96 13.54
C GLN A 10 -11.05 7.48 12.09
N THR A 11 -11.98 6.63 11.66
CA THR A 11 -12.01 6.05 10.30
C THR A 11 -12.60 7.01 9.27
N VAL A 12 -13.77 7.59 9.56
CA VAL A 12 -14.55 8.36 8.58
C VAL A 12 -13.81 9.62 8.11
N PRO A 13 -13.17 10.42 8.98
CA PRO A 13 -12.51 11.65 8.53
C PRO A 13 -11.38 11.42 7.54
N ALA A 14 -10.59 10.34 7.69
CA ALA A 14 -9.51 10.03 6.75
C ALA A 14 -10.05 9.79 5.33
N GLY A 15 -11.11 8.98 5.23
CA GLY A 15 -11.78 8.68 3.97
C GLY A 15 -12.47 9.89 3.33
N LEU A 16 -13.22 10.66 4.12
CA LEU A 16 -13.88 11.87 3.64
C LEU A 16 -12.90 12.97 3.22
N THR A 17 -11.77 13.10 3.93
CA THR A 17 -10.71 14.05 3.54
C THR A 17 -10.13 13.67 2.19
N ALA A 18 -9.81 12.39 1.98
CA ALA A 18 -9.27 11.91 0.72
C ALA A 18 -10.28 12.03 -0.44
N LEU A 19 -11.56 11.70 -0.19
CA LEU A 19 -12.64 11.86 -1.16
C LEU A 19 -12.88 13.34 -1.52
N GLY A 20 -12.91 14.22 -0.51
CA GLY A 20 -13.05 15.67 -0.72
C GLY A 20 -11.89 16.23 -1.55
N ALA A 21 -10.65 15.84 -1.22
CA ALA A 21 -9.47 16.21 -2.00
C ALA A 21 -9.53 15.67 -3.44
N GLN A 22 -9.97 14.41 -3.63
CA GLN A 22 -10.18 13.82 -4.95
C GLN A 22 -11.17 14.64 -5.78
N CYS A 23 -12.33 14.99 -5.23
CA CYS A 23 -13.35 15.78 -5.93
C CYS A 23 -12.83 17.18 -6.28
N ALA A 24 -12.21 17.87 -5.31
CA ALA A 24 -11.66 19.21 -5.50
C ALA A 24 -10.56 19.24 -6.57
N LEU A 25 -9.60 18.30 -6.51
CA LEU A 25 -8.52 18.20 -7.49
C LEU A 25 -9.03 17.75 -8.86
N THR A 26 -10.03 16.87 -8.93
CA THR A 26 -10.66 16.49 -10.20
C THR A 26 -11.29 17.70 -10.87
N ALA A 27 -12.03 18.52 -10.13
CA ALA A 27 -12.60 19.76 -10.65
C ALA A 27 -11.50 20.74 -11.08
N LEU A 28 -10.48 20.94 -10.25
CA LEU A 28 -9.34 21.81 -10.56
C LEU A 28 -8.62 21.37 -11.85
N PHE A 29 -8.39 20.08 -12.04
CA PHE A 29 -7.73 19.56 -13.24
C PHE A 29 -8.62 19.58 -14.49
N ALA A 30 -9.93 19.37 -14.34
CA ALA A 30 -10.88 19.46 -15.44
C ALA A 30 -11.03 20.90 -15.98
N TYR A 31 -11.09 21.89 -15.07
CA TYR A 31 -11.29 23.30 -15.43
C TYR A 31 -9.98 24.10 -15.53
N GLY A 32 -8.87 23.53 -15.10
CA GLY A 32 -7.55 24.17 -15.11
C GLY A 32 -6.93 24.37 -16.49
N PRO A 33 -5.67 24.84 -16.52
CA PRO A 33 -4.93 25.08 -17.75
C PRO A 33 -4.75 23.78 -18.55
N LYS A 34 -4.57 23.92 -19.87
CA LYS A 34 -4.29 22.79 -20.76
C LYS A 34 -3.04 22.05 -20.29
N GLY A 35 -3.16 20.75 -20.09
CA GLY A 35 -2.10 19.88 -19.60
C GLY A 35 -2.56 18.42 -19.53
N PRO A 36 -1.66 17.48 -19.22
CA PRO A 36 -2.00 16.05 -19.18
C PRO A 36 -3.08 15.72 -18.14
N TRP A 37 -3.14 16.49 -17.05
CA TRP A 37 -4.17 16.38 -16.03
C TRP A 37 -5.58 16.72 -16.53
N LYS A 38 -5.73 17.49 -17.61
CA LYS A 38 -7.05 17.85 -18.14
C LYS A 38 -7.68 16.73 -18.97
N GLU A 39 -6.84 15.89 -19.60
CA GLU A 39 -7.28 14.75 -20.41
C GLU A 39 -7.78 13.59 -19.52
N GLU A 40 -7.17 13.42 -18.34
CA GLU A 40 -7.55 12.39 -17.37
C GLU A 40 -7.60 12.99 -15.94
N PRO A 41 -8.59 13.87 -15.65
CA PRO A 41 -8.60 14.66 -14.41
C PRO A 41 -8.82 13.80 -13.17
N GLY A 42 -9.73 12.83 -13.24
CA GLY A 42 -9.95 11.92 -12.12
C GLY A 42 -8.71 11.08 -11.79
N TYR A 43 -8.04 10.54 -12.81
CA TYR A 43 -6.83 9.75 -12.64
C TYR A 43 -5.70 10.57 -12.03
N SER A 44 -5.48 11.78 -12.56
CA SER A 44 -4.44 12.68 -12.08
C SER A 44 -4.69 13.14 -10.65
N ALA A 45 -5.95 13.44 -10.31
CA ALA A 45 -6.37 13.74 -8.95
C ALA A 45 -6.11 12.57 -8.00
N GLN A 46 -6.39 11.33 -8.41
CA GLN A 46 -6.13 10.16 -7.58
C GLN A 46 -4.66 10.02 -7.24
N ARG A 47 -3.75 10.24 -8.20
CA ARG A 47 -2.30 10.21 -7.93
C ARG A 47 -1.86 11.32 -6.99
N ALA A 48 -2.43 12.52 -7.14
CA ALA A 48 -2.13 13.67 -6.29
C ALA A 48 -2.59 13.47 -4.83
N VAL A 49 -3.67 12.70 -4.59
CA VAL A 49 -4.10 12.32 -3.23
C VAL A 49 -3.32 11.10 -2.72
N LEU A 50 -3.10 10.09 -3.57
CA LEU A 50 -2.46 8.83 -3.18
C LEU A 50 -1.03 9.01 -2.67
N ILE A 51 -0.21 9.79 -3.38
CA ILE A 51 1.20 9.99 -3.02
C ILE A 51 1.36 10.52 -1.58
N PRO A 52 0.73 11.64 -1.18
CA PRO A 52 0.84 12.14 0.19
C PRO A 52 0.22 11.20 1.22
N THR A 53 -0.89 10.50 0.90
CA THR A 53 -1.45 9.47 1.79
C THR A 53 -0.44 8.35 2.06
N MET A 54 0.18 7.79 1.02
CA MET A 54 1.16 6.70 1.20
C MET A 54 2.42 7.17 1.93
N ALA A 55 2.86 8.41 1.68
CA ALA A 55 3.97 9.00 2.43
C ALA A 55 3.63 9.20 3.91
N PHE A 56 2.41 9.66 4.23
CA PHE A 56 1.94 9.77 5.61
C PHE A 56 1.93 8.42 6.33
N LEU A 57 1.36 7.38 5.70
CA LEU A 57 1.31 6.03 6.27
C LEU A 57 2.72 5.47 6.53
N PHE A 58 3.63 5.66 5.57
CA PHE A 58 5.02 5.28 5.71
C PHE A 58 5.68 6.00 6.91
N CYS A 59 5.54 7.32 7.02
CA CYS A 59 6.13 8.09 8.12
C CYS A 59 5.61 7.64 9.48
N VAL A 60 4.30 7.42 9.61
CA VAL A 60 3.70 6.92 10.87
C VAL A 60 4.20 5.51 11.20
N GLY A 61 4.28 4.63 10.19
CA GLY A 61 4.84 3.28 10.36
C GLY A 61 6.29 3.30 10.82
N VAL A 62 7.12 4.14 10.20
CA VAL A 62 8.53 4.32 10.58
C VAL A 62 8.65 4.83 12.01
N GLN A 63 7.87 5.86 12.36
CA GLN A 63 7.86 6.45 13.70
C GLN A 63 7.51 5.40 14.76
N GLY A 64 6.42 4.66 14.56
CA GLY A 64 5.98 3.66 15.53
C GLY A 64 6.90 2.44 15.63
N TRP A 65 7.57 2.06 14.53
CA TRP A 65 8.37 0.83 14.47
C TRP A 65 9.81 1.02 14.95
N TRP A 66 10.50 2.07 14.47
CA TRP A 66 11.91 2.30 14.81
C TRP A 66 12.12 3.23 15.98
N PHE A 67 11.13 4.08 16.29
CA PHE A 67 11.22 5.05 17.38
C PHE A 67 10.08 4.87 18.41
N PRO A 68 9.79 3.64 18.88
CA PRO A 68 8.84 3.46 19.97
C PRO A 68 9.41 4.03 21.28
N GLY A 69 8.56 4.57 22.13
CA GLY A 69 8.96 4.94 23.50
C GLY A 69 9.24 3.69 24.37
N ASP A 70 10.05 3.86 25.42
CA ASP A 70 10.51 2.76 26.28
C ASP A 70 9.38 1.89 26.85
N GLU A 71 8.27 2.50 27.27
CA GLU A 71 7.09 1.78 27.76
C GLU A 71 6.49 0.88 26.67
N THR A 72 6.48 1.35 25.42
CA THR A 72 5.98 0.58 24.27
C THR A 72 6.93 -0.59 23.97
N VAL A 73 8.24 -0.37 24.04
CA VAL A 73 9.24 -1.45 23.90
C VAL A 73 9.02 -2.53 24.96
N ALA A 74 8.87 -2.13 26.22
CA ALA A 74 8.65 -3.06 27.32
C ALA A 74 7.37 -3.89 27.13
N ARG A 75 6.25 -3.25 26.76
CA ARG A 75 4.98 -3.95 26.47
C ARG A 75 5.10 -4.92 25.30
N MET A 76 5.91 -4.60 24.29
CA MET A 76 6.04 -5.38 23.05
C MET A 76 7.17 -6.41 23.08
N ALA A 77 7.81 -6.61 24.23
CA ALA A 77 8.87 -7.61 24.39
C ALA A 77 8.34 -9.05 24.20
N THR A 78 7.07 -9.30 24.51
CA THR A 78 6.44 -10.63 24.42
C THR A 78 5.52 -10.79 23.20
N ALA A 79 5.23 -12.02 22.82
CA ALA A 79 4.27 -12.32 21.76
C ALA A 79 2.87 -11.81 22.10
N GLN A 80 2.44 -11.97 23.35
CA GLN A 80 1.17 -11.44 23.86
C GLN A 80 1.15 -9.92 23.76
N GLY A 81 2.25 -9.26 24.11
CA GLY A 81 2.48 -7.84 23.91
C GLY A 81 2.27 -7.38 22.48
N ARG A 82 2.99 -8.00 21.53
CA ARG A 82 2.91 -7.60 20.10
C ARG A 82 1.54 -7.85 19.46
N VAL A 83 0.78 -8.83 19.95
CA VAL A 83 -0.50 -9.23 19.36
C VAL A 83 -1.69 -8.57 20.06
N PHE A 84 -1.67 -8.40 21.37
CA PHE A 84 -2.84 -7.97 22.14
C PHE A 84 -2.70 -6.61 22.83
N GLU A 85 -1.48 -6.12 23.07
CA GLU A 85 -1.32 -4.78 23.65
C GLU A 85 -1.65 -3.73 22.58
N PRO A 86 -2.58 -2.80 22.86
CA PRO A 86 -2.90 -1.74 21.92
C PRO A 86 -1.67 -0.88 21.62
N ASN A 87 -1.42 -0.63 20.33
CA ASN A 87 -0.46 0.37 19.88
C ASN A 87 -1.23 1.48 19.18
N ALA A 88 -1.21 2.70 19.73
CA ALA A 88 -1.98 3.82 19.22
C ALA A 88 -1.65 4.14 17.74
N PHE A 89 -0.38 4.10 17.36
CA PHE A 89 0.04 4.32 15.97
C PHE A 89 -0.47 3.22 15.03
N GLY A 90 -0.31 1.96 15.41
CA GLY A 90 -0.73 0.83 14.59
C GLY A 90 -2.25 0.71 14.43
N ILE A 91 -3.00 0.95 15.51
CA ILE A 91 -4.46 0.97 15.48
C ILE A 91 -4.97 2.20 14.70
N GLY A 92 -4.33 3.36 14.89
CA GLY A 92 -4.61 4.57 14.11
C GLY A 92 -4.37 4.37 12.61
N LEU A 93 -3.27 3.69 12.23
CA LEU A 93 -3.01 3.29 10.84
C LEU A 93 -4.12 2.40 10.28
N CYS A 94 -4.60 1.41 11.05
CA CYS A 94 -5.72 0.56 10.63
C CYS A 94 -7.00 1.37 10.41
N HIS A 95 -7.34 2.30 11.32
CA HIS A 95 -8.50 3.19 11.14
C HIS A 95 -8.36 4.07 9.88
N HIS A 96 -7.17 4.65 9.67
CA HIS A 96 -6.90 5.50 8.52
C HIS A 96 -6.99 4.71 7.20
N LEU A 97 -6.30 3.56 7.11
CA LEU A 97 -6.33 2.67 5.95
C LEU A 97 -7.76 2.24 5.62
N LEU A 98 -8.53 1.82 6.63
CA LEU A 98 -9.91 1.41 6.43
C LEU A 98 -10.76 2.55 5.84
N GLY A 99 -10.61 3.77 6.36
CA GLY A 99 -11.35 4.94 5.89
C GLY A 99 -11.00 5.29 4.45
N VAL A 100 -9.70 5.39 4.16
CA VAL A 100 -9.16 5.66 2.82
C VAL A 100 -9.63 4.60 1.82
N LEU A 101 -9.57 3.31 2.16
CA LEU A 101 -9.95 2.23 1.26
C LEU A 101 -11.46 2.19 0.98
N LEU A 102 -12.30 2.23 2.03
CA LEU A 102 -13.74 2.05 1.89
C LEU A 102 -14.45 3.27 1.32
N ILE A 103 -14.04 4.48 1.74
CA ILE A 103 -14.79 5.72 1.44
C ILE A 103 -14.24 6.40 0.19
N TRP A 104 -12.93 6.28 -0.09
CA TRP A 104 -12.31 6.98 -1.21
C TRP A 104 -11.75 6.05 -2.29
N GLU A 105 -10.75 5.22 -1.99
CA GLU A 105 -9.95 4.55 -3.02
C GLU A 105 -10.77 3.52 -3.82
N MET A 106 -11.52 2.63 -3.15
CA MET A 106 -12.35 1.65 -3.87
C MET A 106 -13.49 2.29 -4.67
N PRO A 107 -14.29 3.23 -4.12
CA PRO A 107 -15.25 3.99 -4.91
C PRO A 107 -14.61 4.70 -6.10
N THR A 108 -13.49 5.40 -5.89
CA THR A 108 -12.76 6.11 -6.94
C THR A 108 -12.30 5.17 -8.05
N ALA A 109 -11.77 3.99 -7.69
CA ALA A 109 -11.37 2.96 -8.65
C ALA A 109 -12.56 2.40 -9.46
N LEU A 110 -13.75 2.30 -8.84
CA LEU A 110 -14.96 1.89 -9.56
C LEU A 110 -15.45 2.97 -10.53
N PHE A 111 -15.43 4.24 -10.16
CA PHE A 111 -15.93 5.33 -11.01
C PHE A 111 -14.96 5.71 -12.13
N ILE A 112 -13.64 5.64 -11.90
CA ILE A 112 -12.63 6.05 -12.87
C ILE A 112 -12.12 4.82 -13.63
N LYS A 113 -12.52 4.69 -14.90
CA LYS A 113 -12.23 3.51 -15.73
C LYS A 113 -10.77 3.09 -15.74
N SER A 114 -9.83 4.04 -15.79
CA SER A 114 -8.40 3.76 -15.87
C SER A 114 -7.78 3.26 -14.55
N LEU A 115 -8.53 3.28 -13.45
CA LEU A 115 -8.14 2.73 -12.15
C LEU A 115 -8.71 1.33 -11.89
N ARG A 116 -9.55 0.81 -12.79
CA ARG A 116 -10.20 -0.50 -12.61
C ARG A 116 -9.21 -1.63 -12.87
N ASP A 117 -8.61 -2.12 -11.79
CA ASP A 117 -7.80 -3.34 -11.78
C ASP A 117 -8.44 -4.35 -10.79
N PRO A 118 -9.02 -5.46 -11.29
CA PRO A 118 -9.68 -6.45 -10.44
C PRO A 118 -8.76 -7.03 -9.36
N LEU A 119 -7.48 -7.22 -9.66
CA LEU A 119 -6.53 -7.79 -8.71
C LEU A 119 -6.24 -6.81 -7.57
N MET A 120 -6.09 -5.52 -7.90
CA MET A 120 -5.97 -4.46 -6.90
C MET A 120 -7.24 -4.31 -6.07
N PHE A 121 -8.42 -4.51 -6.66
CA PHE A 121 -9.68 -4.45 -5.93
C PHE A 121 -9.79 -5.56 -4.87
N VAL A 122 -9.45 -6.81 -5.23
CA VAL A 122 -9.38 -7.93 -4.28
C VAL A 122 -8.33 -7.67 -3.19
N HIS A 123 -7.17 -7.12 -3.57
CA HIS A 123 -6.14 -6.71 -2.62
C HIS A 123 -6.66 -5.69 -1.59
N HIS A 124 -7.35 -4.63 -2.05
CA HIS A 124 -7.92 -3.60 -1.19
C HIS A 124 -9.03 -4.14 -0.28
N ILE A 125 -9.89 -5.05 -0.76
CA ILE A 125 -10.89 -5.72 0.09
C ILE A 125 -10.21 -6.48 1.22
N GLY A 126 -9.18 -7.27 0.92
CA GLY A 126 -8.45 -8.00 1.95
C GLY A 126 -7.75 -7.07 2.96
N MET A 127 -7.16 -5.96 2.48
CA MET A 127 -6.53 -4.97 3.35
C MET A 127 -7.56 -4.31 4.27
N ALA A 128 -8.72 -3.93 3.74
CA ALA A 128 -9.81 -3.36 4.52
C ALA A 128 -10.33 -4.36 5.57
N ALA A 129 -10.47 -5.64 5.22
CA ALA A 129 -10.91 -6.68 6.15
C ALA A 129 -9.92 -6.87 7.31
N ILE A 130 -8.61 -6.93 7.02
CA ILE A 130 -7.57 -7.04 8.06
C ILE A 130 -7.55 -5.77 8.91
N ALA A 131 -7.54 -4.59 8.29
CA ALA A 131 -7.53 -3.31 9.00
C ALA A 131 -8.73 -3.16 9.94
N TYR A 132 -9.93 -3.55 9.49
CA TYR A 132 -11.12 -3.58 10.34
C TYR A 132 -10.96 -4.55 11.52
N GLY A 133 -10.46 -5.76 11.28
CA GLY A 133 -10.23 -6.74 12.34
C GLY A 133 -9.25 -6.24 13.40
N CYS A 134 -8.11 -5.69 12.97
CA CYS A 134 -7.10 -5.12 13.87
C CYS A 134 -7.64 -3.93 14.66
N ALA A 135 -8.31 -2.97 13.98
CA ALA A 135 -8.88 -1.79 14.61
C ALA A 135 -10.00 -2.15 15.62
N LYS A 136 -10.93 -3.02 15.22
CA LYS A 136 -12.09 -3.41 16.05
C LYS A 136 -11.70 -4.10 17.34
N HIS A 137 -10.67 -4.94 17.26
CA HIS A 137 -10.28 -5.77 18.38
C HIS A 137 -9.03 -5.27 19.10
N ALA A 138 -8.45 -4.18 18.63
CA ALA A 138 -7.18 -3.61 19.09
C ALA A 138 -6.03 -4.64 19.10
N ILE A 139 -6.00 -5.50 18.07
CA ILE A 139 -5.01 -6.57 17.94
C ILE A 139 -4.00 -6.28 16.82
N PHE A 140 -2.85 -6.92 16.91
CA PHE A 140 -1.72 -6.77 16.00
C PHE A 140 -1.25 -5.32 15.83
N GLY A 141 -1.51 -4.44 16.82
CA GLY A 141 -1.15 -3.03 16.75
C GLY A 141 0.33 -2.82 16.40
N TYR A 142 1.22 -3.62 17.00
CA TYR A 142 2.64 -3.59 16.65
C TYR A 142 2.91 -3.96 15.19
N HIS A 143 2.38 -5.10 14.74
CA HIS A 143 2.62 -5.62 13.39
C HIS A 143 1.96 -4.76 12.30
N SER A 144 0.85 -4.08 12.61
CA SER A 144 0.17 -3.12 11.73
C SER A 144 1.05 -1.94 11.34
N LEU A 145 2.04 -1.56 12.17
CA LEU A 145 3.02 -0.51 11.81
C LEU A 145 3.83 -0.88 10.57
N PHE A 146 4.24 -2.15 10.49
CA PHE A 146 4.94 -2.65 9.32
C PHE A 146 3.98 -2.80 8.13
N PHE A 147 2.92 -3.61 8.29
CA PHE A 147 2.03 -3.99 7.19
C PHE A 147 1.12 -2.89 6.67
N GLY A 148 0.79 -1.90 7.50
CA GLY A 148 -0.03 -0.75 7.12
C GLY A 148 0.75 0.55 6.93
N GLY A 149 2.02 0.59 7.33
CA GLY A 149 2.86 1.78 7.27
C GLY A 149 4.12 1.57 6.46
N ILE A 150 5.11 0.85 7.01
CA ILE A 150 6.45 0.69 6.40
C ILE A 150 6.37 0.22 4.95
N VAL A 151 5.49 -0.75 4.68
CA VAL A 151 5.36 -1.32 3.35
C VAL A 151 4.92 -0.29 2.29
N GLU A 152 4.32 0.84 2.68
CA GLU A 152 3.88 1.90 1.78
C GLU A 152 5.02 2.73 1.18
N VAL A 153 6.25 2.57 1.66
CA VAL A 153 7.45 3.15 1.01
C VAL A 153 7.56 2.73 -0.45
N THR A 154 7.06 1.55 -0.81
CA THR A 154 7.08 1.06 -2.19
C THR A 154 5.97 1.69 -3.04
N SER A 155 4.88 2.14 -2.40
CA SER A 155 3.68 2.64 -3.07
C SER A 155 3.87 4.07 -3.60
N VAL A 156 4.68 4.88 -2.93
CA VAL A 156 5.02 6.24 -3.36
C VAL A 156 5.71 6.26 -4.74
N PRO A 157 6.87 5.61 -4.94
CA PRO A 157 7.51 5.59 -6.26
C PRO A 157 6.65 4.85 -7.29
N LEU A 158 5.90 3.81 -6.89
CA LEU A 158 4.95 3.14 -7.79
C LEU A 158 3.89 4.11 -8.33
N ALA A 159 3.27 4.93 -7.48
CA ALA A 159 2.26 5.90 -7.89
C ALA A 159 2.81 6.91 -8.91
N ILE A 160 4.06 7.36 -8.73
CA ILE A 160 4.74 8.26 -9.68
C ILE A 160 4.99 7.55 -11.01
N THR A 161 5.51 6.32 -11.01
CA THR A 161 5.75 5.58 -12.27
C THR A 161 4.48 5.26 -13.05
N LYS A 162 3.38 4.99 -12.34
CA LYS A 162 2.06 4.76 -12.97
C LYS A 162 1.53 6.03 -13.65
N LEU A 163 1.89 7.22 -13.18
CA LEU A 163 1.52 8.47 -13.84
C LEU A 163 2.00 8.49 -15.30
N PHE A 164 3.21 8.00 -15.54
CA PHE A 164 3.86 7.95 -16.85
C PHE A 164 3.69 6.61 -17.57
N HIS A 165 2.68 5.81 -17.21
CA HIS A 165 2.42 4.55 -17.91
C HIS A 165 1.93 4.83 -19.34
N PRO A 166 2.32 4.04 -20.36
CA PRO A 166 1.91 4.25 -21.76
C PRO A 166 0.40 4.29 -22.00
N ASP A 167 -0.39 3.68 -21.11
CA ASP A 167 -1.85 3.71 -21.18
C ASP A 167 -2.42 5.13 -20.92
N HIS A 168 -1.67 5.98 -20.22
CA HIS A 168 -2.00 7.38 -19.96
C HIS A 168 -1.29 8.29 -20.98
N ARG A 169 -1.77 8.27 -22.22
CA ARG A 169 -1.12 8.86 -23.39
C ARG A 169 -0.72 10.33 -23.18
N ALA A 170 -1.54 11.11 -22.49
CA ALA A 170 -1.27 12.52 -22.26
C ALA A 170 -0.06 12.73 -21.33
N TRP A 171 0.02 11.96 -20.24
CA TRP A 171 1.16 11.98 -19.33
C TRP A 171 2.42 11.41 -19.95
N ALA A 172 2.32 10.31 -20.70
CA ALA A 172 3.45 9.74 -21.44
C ALA A 172 4.02 10.73 -22.48
N ALA A 173 3.14 11.45 -23.20
CA ALA A 173 3.57 12.49 -24.15
C ALA A 173 4.17 13.72 -23.44
N CYS A 174 3.70 14.04 -22.23
CA CYS A 174 4.32 15.08 -21.40
C CYS A 174 5.74 14.69 -20.97
N GLU A 175 5.92 13.45 -20.48
CA GLU A 175 7.22 12.90 -20.13
C GLU A 175 8.19 12.91 -21.33
N ALA A 176 7.74 12.43 -22.49
CA ALA A 176 8.58 12.37 -23.70
C ALA A 176 9.15 13.74 -24.13
N ARG A 177 8.45 14.84 -23.78
CA ARG A 177 8.87 16.21 -24.11
C ARG A 177 9.75 16.87 -23.04
N SER A 178 9.88 16.28 -21.86
CA SER A 178 10.56 16.89 -20.72
C SER A 178 11.66 15.97 -20.16
N SER A 179 12.92 16.40 -20.29
CA SER A 179 14.07 15.66 -19.76
C SER A 179 14.02 15.51 -18.23
N SER A 180 13.46 16.50 -17.52
CA SER A 180 13.26 16.42 -16.07
C SER A 180 12.24 15.35 -15.68
N LEU A 181 11.11 15.26 -16.40
CA LEU A 181 10.10 14.23 -16.13
C LEU A 181 10.63 12.82 -16.44
N GLN A 182 11.42 12.67 -17.50
CA GLN A 182 12.10 11.40 -17.81
C GLN A 182 13.03 10.96 -16.68
N LYS A 183 13.82 11.89 -16.12
CA LYS A 183 14.69 11.62 -14.96
C LYS A 183 13.88 11.23 -13.73
N ILE A 184 12.78 11.92 -13.45
CA ILE A 184 11.88 11.61 -12.32
C ILE A 184 11.26 10.22 -12.49
N ASN A 185 10.75 9.89 -13.68
CA ASN A 185 10.18 8.57 -13.95
C ASN A 185 11.24 7.47 -13.81
N LEU A 186 12.44 7.69 -14.38
CA LEU A 186 13.55 6.75 -14.27
C LEU A 186 13.95 6.51 -12.80
N ALA A 187 14.14 7.58 -12.05
CA ALA A 187 14.46 7.49 -10.63
C ALA A 187 13.36 6.74 -9.86
N SER A 188 12.09 7.08 -10.11
CA SER A 188 10.95 6.42 -9.46
C SER A 188 10.86 4.93 -9.82
N ARG A 189 11.17 4.52 -11.06
CA ARG A 189 11.22 3.10 -11.46
C ARG A 189 12.31 2.34 -10.72
N ILE A 190 13.50 2.92 -10.62
CA ILE A 190 14.63 2.33 -9.89
C ILE A 190 14.29 2.23 -8.41
N SER A 191 13.85 3.32 -7.79
CA SER A 191 13.45 3.36 -6.38
C SER A 191 12.32 2.38 -6.07
N PHE A 192 11.30 2.29 -6.95
CA PHE A 192 10.23 1.32 -6.80
C PHE A 192 10.76 -0.11 -6.85
N ALA A 193 11.54 -0.47 -7.87
CA ALA A 193 12.07 -1.83 -7.98
C ALA A 193 12.92 -2.22 -6.76
N LEU A 194 13.87 -1.37 -6.35
CA LEU A 194 14.72 -1.62 -5.19
C LEU A 194 13.92 -1.75 -3.89
N SER A 195 13.07 -0.76 -3.60
CA SER A 195 12.24 -0.78 -2.38
C SER A 195 11.25 -1.95 -2.37
N PHE A 196 10.69 -2.32 -3.52
CA PHE A 196 9.78 -3.47 -3.64
C PHE A 196 10.50 -4.78 -3.26
N PHE A 197 11.68 -5.04 -3.81
CA PHE A 197 12.41 -6.26 -3.45
C PHE A 197 12.84 -6.27 -1.98
N VAL A 198 13.37 -5.15 -1.47
CA VAL A 198 13.82 -5.09 -0.06
C VAL A 198 12.64 -5.23 0.90
N VAL A 199 11.57 -4.45 0.71
CA VAL A 199 10.50 -4.37 1.70
C VAL A 199 9.44 -5.44 1.47
N ARG A 200 8.96 -5.62 0.25
CA ARG A 200 7.83 -6.53 -0.05
C ARG A 200 8.30 -7.97 -0.30
N CYS A 201 9.47 -8.19 -0.88
CA CYS A 201 9.96 -9.56 -1.14
C CYS A 201 10.85 -10.12 -0.03
N LEU A 202 11.60 -9.30 0.72
CA LEU A 202 12.51 -9.77 1.78
C LEU A 202 12.00 -9.46 3.19
N ALA A 203 11.71 -8.19 3.51
CA ALA A 203 11.29 -7.82 4.86
C ALA A 203 9.88 -8.35 5.20
N PHE A 204 8.94 -8.32 4.26
CA PHE A 204 7.57 -8.79 4.47
C PHE A 204 7.49 -10.25 4.93
N PRO A 205 8.08 -11.25 4.23
CA PRO A 205 8.03 -12.64 4.70
C PRO A 205 8.81 -12.83 6.01
N TYR A 206 9.85 -12.05 6.26
CA TYR A 206 10.56 -12.07 7.54
C TYR A 206 9.65 -11.64 8.70
N VAL A 207 8.96 -10.50 8.57
CA VAL A 207 8.01 -10.03 9.60
C VAL A 207 6.82 -10.98 9.72
N LEU A 208 6.32 -11.50 8.59
CA LEU A 208 5.24 -12.49 8.59
C LEU A 208 5.66 -13.77 9.33
N PHE A 209 6.89 -14.25 9.16
CA PHE A 209 7.41 -15.40 9.90
C PHE A 209 7.39 -15.14 11.42
N HIS A 210 7.78 -13.94 11.87
CA HIS A 210 7.69 -13.54 13.28
C HIS A 210 6.25 -13.49 13.79
N VAL A 211 5.30 -13.02 12.99
CA VAL A 211 3.87 -13.11 13.32
C VAL A 211 3.47 -14.57 13.53
N GLY A 212 3.89 -15.48 12.63
CA GLY A 212 3.63 -16.91 12.77
C GLY A 212 4.22 -17.50 14.06
N HIS A 213 5.42 -17.08 14.44
CA HIS A 213 6.05 -17.48 15.70
C HIS A 213 5.27 -16.94 16.92
N ASP A 214 4.90 -15.67 16.91
CA ASP A 214 4.09 -15.05 17.98
C ASP A 214 2.76 -15.80 18.14
N LEU A 215 2.05 -16.05 17.04
CA LEU A 215 0.78 -16.78 17.06
C LEU A 215 0.92 -18.21 17.58
N ARG A 216 2.04 -18.89 17.24
CA ARG A 216 2.34 -20.21 17.77
C ARG A 216 2.54 -20.19 19.28
N SER A 217 3.26 -19.20 19.81
CA SER A 217 3.43 -19.04 21.26
C SER A 217 2.11 -18.77 21.98
N LEU A 218 1.14 -18.13 21.32
CA LEU A 218 -0.18 -17.89 21.90
C LEU A 218 -1.09 -19.13 21.90
N TRP A 219 -0.85 -20.14 21.04
CA TRP A 219 -1.71 -21.33 20.99
C TRP A 219 -1.71 -22.16 22.26
N SER A 220 -0.63 -22.12 23.05
CA SER A 220 -0.55 -22.84 24.33
C SER A 220 -1.25 -22.12 25.48
N LEU A 221 -1.68 -20.87 25.30
CA LEU A 221 -2.33 -20.11 26.35
C LEU A 221 -3.81 -20.49 26.51
N PRO A 222 -4.36 -20.44 27.74
CA PRO A 222 -5.79 -20.51 28.00
C PRO A 222 -6.60 -19.52 27.14
N LEU A 223 -7.89 -19.78 26.92
CA LEU A 223 -8.74 -18.93 26.06
C LEU A 223 -8.93 -17.53 26.64
N GLU A 224 -8.94 -17.45 27.97
CA GLU A 224 -9.08 -16.24 28.77
C GLU A 224 -7.89 -15.30 28.54
N GLU A 225 -6.67 -15.85 28.54
CA GLU A 225 -5.43 -15.12 28.26
C GLU A 225 -5.31 -14.72 26.78
N ARG A 226 -6.01 -15.43 25.89
CA ARG A 226 -6.20 -15.05 24.48
C ARG A 226 -7.37 -14.10 24.27
N HIS A 227 -8.05 -13.68 25.34
CA HIS A 227 -9.18 -12.77 25.28
C HIS A 227 -10.30 -13.26 24.34
N GLY A 228 -10.56 -14.57 24.33
CA GLY A 228 -11.57 -15.19 23.48
C GLY A 228 -11.14 -15.46 22.03
N PHE A 229 -9.92 -15.09 21.63
CA PHE A 229 -9.42 -15.40 20.30
C PHE A 229 -9.03 -16.88 20.18
N THR A 230 -9.81 -17.60 19.38
CA THR A 230 -9.52 -19.00 19.06
C THR A 230 -8.40 -19.11 18.02
N TYR A 231 -7.84 -20.32 17.88
CA TYR A 231 -6.86 -20.62 16.83
C TYR A 231 -7.38 -20.33 15.42
N VAL A 232 -8.68 -20.45 15.18
CA VAL A 232 -9.30 -20.15 13.88
C VAL A 232 -9.11 -18.67 13.53
N HIS A 233 -9.35 -17.76 14.47
CA HIS A 233 -9.17 -16.33 14.25
C HIS A 233 -7.72 -16.02 13.85
N PHE A 234 -6.75 -16.54 14.60
CA PHE A 234 -5.33 -16.35 14.31
C PHE A 234 -4.93 -16.93 12.94
N SER A 235 -5.41 -18.13 12.63
CA SER A 235 -5.16 -18.77 11.33
C SER A 235 -5.71 -17.93 10.19
N CYS A 236 -6.89 -17.31 10.32
CA CYS A 236 -7.44 -16.42 9.29
C CYS A 236 -6.51 -15.23 9.00
N PHE A 237 -6.02 -14.53 10.03
CA PHE A 237 -5.08 -13.41 9.84
C PHE A 237 -3.76 -13.87 9.21
N TYR A 238 -3.22 -14.99 9.69
CA TYR A 238 -1.94 -15.49 9.20
C TYR A 238 -2.02 -15.99 7.75
N ILE A 239 -3.09 -16.74 7.41
CA ILE A 239 -3.36 -17.19 6.04
C ILE A 239 -3.55 -15.98 5.13
N ALA A 240 -4.28 -14.95 5.55
CA ALA A 240 -4.43 -13.74 4.76
C ALA A 240 -3.06 -13.06 4.52
N GLY A 241 -2.19 -12.99 5.53
CA GLY A 241 -0.82 -12.52 5.39
C GLY A 241 0.01 -13.34 4.37
N ILE A 242 -0.10 -14.66 4.38
CA ILE A 242 0.54 -15.55 3.39
C ILE A 242 0.01 -15.25 1.99
N LEU A 243 -1.32 -15.14 1.83
CA LEU A 243 -1.94 -14.83 0.54
C LEU A 243 -1.48 -13.46 0.01
N PHE A 244 -1.37 -12.46 0.88
CA PHE A 244 -0.79 -11.17 0.52
C PHE A 244 0.66 -11.30 0.08
N TYR A 245 1.48 -12.09 0.77
CA TYR A 245 2.87 -12.32 0.37
C TYR A 245 2.97 -13.02 -0.98
N LEU A 246 2.15 -14.04 -1.24
CA LEU A 246 2.10 -14.70 -2.55
C LEU A 246 1.73 -13.71 -3.67
N LEU A 247 0.81 -12.79 -3.38
CA LEU A 247 0.49 -11.70 -4.30
C LEU A 247 1.68 -10.74 -4.51
N GLN A 248 2.44 -10.41 -3.46
CA GLN A 248 3.69 -9.65 -3.60
C GLN A 248 4.71 -10.37 -4.48
N LEU A 249 4.87 -11.69 -4.35
CA LEU A 249 5.76 -12.47 -5.20
C LEU A 249 5.30 -12.48 -6.67
N HIS A 250 3.99 -12.57 -6.90
CA HIS A 250 3.43 -12.45 -8.24
C HIS A 250 3.80 -11.11 -8.89
N TRP A 251 3.62 -10.00 -8.16
CA TRP A 251 4.02 -8.67 -8.64
C TRP A 251 5.54 -8.52 -8.73
N GLY A 252 6.30 -9.08 -7.81
CA GLY A 252 7.77 -9.08 -7.83
C GLY A 252 8.32 -9.72 -9.09
N ARG A 253 7.70 -10.81 -9.57
CA ARG A 253 8.03 -11.40 -10.88
C ARG A 253 7.82 -10.42 -12.03
N ILE A 254 6.72 -9.66 -12.02
CA ILE A 254 6.43 -8.64 -13.04
C ILE A 254 7.46 -7.52 -13.00
N VAL A 255 7.76 -7.00 -11.80
CA VAL A 255 8.77 -5.95 -11.58
C VAL A 255 10.15 -6.41 -12.05
N LEU A 256 10.55 -7.65 -11.74
CA LEU A 256 11.82 -8.21 -12.19
C LEU A 256 11.93 -8.23 -13.71
N HIS A 257 10.89 -8.71 -14.40
CA HIS A 257 10.88 -8.74 -15.86
C HIS A 257 10.96 -7.34 -16.47
N GLN A 258 10.27 -6.36 -15.89
CA GLN A 258 10.34 -4.97 -16.33
C GLN A 258 11.74 -4.36 -16.12
N ALA A 259 12.35 -4.61 -14.97
CA ALA A 259 13.71 -4.16 -14.66
C ALA A 259 14.74 -4.77 -15.62
N ILE A 260 14.69 -6.09 -15.86
CA ILE A 260 15.57 -6.78 -16.81
C ILE A 260 15.40 -6.22 -18.22
N LYS A 261 14.16 -6.00 -18.66
CA LYS A 261 13.87 -5.39 -19.98
C LYS A 261 14.47 -4.00 -20.09
N GLN A 262 14.41 -3.20 -19.03
CA GLN A 262 14.98 -1.86 -19.00
C GLN A 262 16.52 -1.90 -19.06
N VAL A 263 17.16 -2.77 -18.29
CA VAL A 263 18.62 -2.95 -18.32
C VAL A 263 19.09 -3.39 -19.71
N ARG A 264 18.41 -4.36 -20.34
CA ARG A 264 18.75 -4.82 -21.69
C ARG A 264 18.68 -3.68 -22.72
N ARG A 265 17.66 -2.82 -22.63
CA ARG A 265 17.53 -1.64 -23.53
C ARG A 265 18.68 -0.64 -23.35
N ILE A 266 19.14 -0.45 -22.11
CA ILE A 266 20.27 0.44 -21.82
C ILE A 266 21.58 -0.15 -22.37
N LEU A 267 21.79 -1.46 -22.23
CA LEU A 267 22.99 -2.15 -22.71
C LEU A 267 23.03 -2.35 -24.23
N GLN A 268 21.87 -2.38 -24.89
CA GLN A 268 21.74 -2.61 -26.34
C GLN A 268 20.99 -1.46 -27.03
N PRO A 269 21.54 -0.22 -27.05
CA PRO A 269 20.84 0.94 -27.58
C PRO A 269 20.57 0.86 -29.09
N ASN A 270 21.36 0.07 -29.83
CA ASN A 270 21.31 -0.01 -31.30
C ASN A 270 20.57 -1.25 -31.84
N SER A 271 19.96 -2.08 -31.00
CA SER A 271 18.99 -3.05 -31.51
C SER A 271 17.70 -2.31 -31.83
N THR A 272 17.68 -1.65 -33.00
CA THR A 272 16.45 -1.12 -33.61
C THR A 272 15.39 -2.22 -33.44
N PRO A 273 14.21 -1.94 -32.87
CA PRO A 273 13.16 -2.94 -32.83
C PRO A 273 12.88 -3.29 -34.29
N ALA A 274 13.38 -4.46 -34.72
CA ALA A 274 13.14 -5.02 -36.03
C ALA A 274 11.65 -4.88 -36.26
N ALA A 275 11.28 -4.11 -37.28
CA ALA A 275 9.93 -3.63 -37.54
C ALA A 275 8.92 -4.70 -37.13
N ALA A 276 8.32 -4.52 -35.95
CA ALA A 276 7.30 -5.41 -35.45
C ALA A 276 6.08 -5.12 -36.31
N SER A 277 6.08 -5.81 -37.45
CA SER A 277 4.99 -6.08 -38.36
C SER A 277 3.65 -5.80 -37.70
N ARG A 278 2.97 -4.79 -38.25
CA ARG A 278 1.54 -4.53 -38.10
C ARG A 278 0.78 -5.84 -38.33
N LYS A 279 0.55 -6.61 -37.27
CA LYS A 279 -0.48 -7.65 -37.23
C LYS A 279 -1.36 -7.36 -36.04
N ASN A 280 -2.40 -6.58 -36.32
CA ASN A 280 -3.79 -6.72 -35.87
C ASN A 280 -4.44 -5.32 -35.85
N GLN A 281 -4.97 -4.97 -37.03
CA GLN A 281 -6.25 -4.27 -37.15
C GLN A 281 -7.34 -5.12 -36.53
#